data_AF-A0A6M1YM62-F1
#
_entry.id   AF-A0A6M1YM62-F1
#
_cell.length_a   1.000
_cell.length_b   1.000
_cell.length_c   1.000
_cell.angle_alpha   90.00
_cell.angle_beta   90.00
_cell.angle_gamma   90.00
#
_symmetry.space_group_name_H-M   'P 1'
#
loop_
_entity.id
_entity.type
_entity.pdbx_description
1 polymer ?
#
loop_
_entity_poly.entity_id
_entity_poly.type
_entity_poly.pdbx_seq_one_letter_code
_entity_poly.pdbx_strand_id
1 'polypeptide(L)' 'LLCIHNFSKNSLKNYFLKLENIENANLIFNTNLEKYLGDEKEPRSVKITSNGLYFDIAAFTTLILEVQIAQ' A
#
# COMPACT_ATOMS: atom_id res chain seq x y z
N LEU A 1 -9.99 -6.39 -3.42
CA LEU A 1 -9.30 -5.09 -3.30
C LEU A 1 -8.95 -4.85 -1.85
N LEU A 2 -7.76 -4.32 -1.58
CA LEU A 2 -7.32 -3.86 -0.27
C LEU A 2 -7.15 -2.34 -0.31
N CYS A 3 -7.89 -1.63 0.54
CA CYS A 3 -7.80 -0.19 0.70
C CYS A 3 -7.08 0.14 2.00
N ILE A 4 -6.04 0.97 1.93
CA ILE A 4 -5.23 1.35 3.07
C ILE A 4 -5.23 2.87 3.17
N HIS A 5 -5.59 3.39 4.34
CA HIS A 5 -5.66 4.82 4.59
C HIS A 5 -4.68 5.20 5.71
N ASN A 6 -3.86 6.21 5.47
CA ASN A 6 -3.09 6.88 6.51
C ASN A 6 -3.68 8.28 6.73
N PHE A 7 -4.52 8.44 7.75
CA PHE A 7 -5.08 9.74 8.13
C PHE A 7 -4.17 10.54 9.08
N SER A 8 -2.95 10.07 9.34
CA SER A 8 -2.00 10.78 10.20
C SER A 8 -1.15 11.78 9.40
N LYS A 9 -0.56 12.73 10.14
CA LYS A 9 0.44 13.67 9.61
C LYS A 9 1.79 13.02 9.32
N ASN A 10 2.00 11.79 9.77
CA ASN A 10 3.30 11.12 9.67
C ASN A 10 3.25 10.07 8.56
N SER A 11 4.30 10.04 7.73
CA SER A 11 4.53 8.93 6.82
C SER A 11 4.97 7.70 7.61
N LEU A 12 4.50 6.53 7.18
CA LEU A 12 4.83 5.24 7.77
C LEU A 12 5.74 4.49 6.80
N LYS A 13 6.83 3.92 7.33
CA LYS A 13 7.83 3.18 6.58
C LYS A 13 7.83 1.72 7.03
N ASN A 14 7.94 0.80 6.08
CA ASN A 14 7.90 -0.65 6.34
C ASN A 14 6.72 -1.06 7.25
N TYR A 15 5.54 -0.48 7.03
CA TYR A 15 4.37 -0.80 7.84
C TYR A 15 3.87 -2.20 7.49
N PHE A 16 3.61 -3.03 8.51
CA PHE A 16 3.16 -4.39 8.33
C PHE A 16 1.64 -4.50 8.49
N LEU A 17 0.98 -5.07 7.49
CA LEU A 17 -0.41 -5.51 7.59
C LEU A 17 -0.42 -7.04 7.58
N LYS A 18 -0.98 -7.62 8.65
CA LYS A 18 -1.23 -9.05 8.71
C LYS A 18 -2.41 -9.39 7.78
N LEU A 19 -2.16 -10.25 6.80
CA LEU A 19 -3.16 -10.80 5.90
C LEU A 19 -2.61 -12.11 5.34
N GLU A 20 -3.26 -13.23 5.68
CA GLU A 20 -2.77 -14.57 5.37
C GLU A 20 -3.11 -14.97 3.92
N ASN A 21 -2.37 -15.96 3.40
CA ASN A 21 -2.62 -16.58 2.09
C ASN A 21 -2.55 -15.62 0.87
N ILE A 22 -1.77 -14.54 0.95
CA ILE A 22 -1.58 -13.64 -0.19
C ILE A 22 -0.62 -14.28 -1.20
N GLU A 23 -1.07 -14.42 -2.43
CA GLU A 23 -0.23 -14.83 -3.55
C GLU A 23 0.36 -13.62 -4.28
N ASN A 24 -0.44 -12.56 -4.42
CA ASN A 24 -0.03 -11.35 -5.14
C ASN A 24 -0.72 -10.10 -4.57
N ALA A 25 -0.04 -8.96 -4.66
CA ALA A 25 -0.53 -7.66 -4.24
C ALA A 25 0.04 -6.58 -5.16
N ASN A 26 -0.79 -6.08 -6.07
CA ASN A 26 -0.42 -5.05 -7.03
C ASN A 26 -1.00 -3.69 -6.60
N LEU A 27 -0.16 -2.66 -6.48
CA LEU A 27 -0.61 -1.31 -6.16
C LEU A 27 -1.24 -0.67 -7.39
N ILE A 28 -2.56 -0.46 -7.35
CA ILE A 28 -3.32 0.09 -8.48
C ILE A 28 -3.60 1.59 -8.35
N PHE A 29 -3.60 2.12 -7.13
CA PHE A 29 -3.88 3.53 -6.88
C PHE A 29 -3.11 4.04 -5.66
N ASN A 30 -2.57 5.26 -5.78
CA ASN A 30 -1.89 5.98 -4.71
C ASN A 30 -2.25 7.46 -4.85
N THR A 31 -2.92 8.02 -3.84
CA THR A 31 -3.31 9.45 -3.87
C THR A 31 -2.12 10.40 -3.74
N ASN A 32 -0.96 9.92 -3.28
CA ASN A 32 0.23 10.75 -3.12
C ASN A 32 1.07 10.88 -4.38
N LEU A 33 0.55 10.49 -5.55
CA LEU A 33 1.30 10.66 -6.80
C LEU A 33 1.31 12.12 -7.27
N GLU A 34 2.39 12.56 -7.92
CA GLU A 34 2.54 13.93 -8.45
C GLU A 34 1.38 14.35 -9.37
N LYS A 35 0.84 13.41 -10.16
CA LYS A 35 -0.36 13.65 -11.00
C LYS A 35 -1.63 14.02 -10.22
N TYR A 36 -1.64 13.77 -8.91
CA TYR A 36 -2.69 14.14 -7.97
C TYR A 36 -2.23 15.21 -6.98
N LEU A 37 -1.16 15.95 -7.30
CA LEU A 37 -0.53 16.96 -6.43
C LEU A 37 0.08 16.40 -5.14
N GLY A 38 0.44 15.11 -5.13
CA GLY A 38 1.24 14.52 -4.06
C GLY A 38 2.75 14.55 -4.34
N ASP A 39 3.53 13.96 -3.44
CA ASP A 39 5.00 14.04 -3.43
C ASP A 39 5.73 12.86 -4.13
N GLU A 40 5.01 11.81 -4.53
CA GLU A 40 5.61 10.61 -5.11
C GLU A 40 5.52 10.60 -6.65
N LYS A 41 6.66 10.38 -7.31
CA LYS A 41 6.72 10.26 -8.77
C LYS A 41 6.09 8.99 -9.30
N GLU A 42 6.30 7.89 -8.59
CA GLU A 42 5.87 6.56 -9.01
C GLU A 42 5.27 5.77 -7.84
N PRO A 43 4.33 4.83 -8.12
CA PRO A 43 3.79 3.96 -7.08
C PRO A 43 4.91 3.08 -6.50
N ARG A 44 5.06 3.06 -5.17
CA ARG A 44 6.02 2.17 -4.50
C ARG A 44 5.52 0.72 -4.51
N SER A 45 6.47 -0.20 -4.62
CA SER A 45 6.19 -1.64 -4.55
C SER A 45 5.83 -2.06 -3.13
N VAL A 46 5.05 -3.15 -3.05
CA VAL A 46 4.61 -3.79 -1.82
C VAL A 46 5.40 -5.09 -1.68
N LYS A 47 5.92 -5.37 -0.48
CA LYS A 47 6.65 -6.62 -0.23
C LYS A 47 5.72 -7.62 0.44
N ILE A 48 5.50 -8.75 -0.21
CA ILE A 48 4.68 -9.86 0.30
C ILE A 48 5.56 -10.79 1.12
N THR A 49 4.99 -11.35 2.18
CA THR A 49 5.56 -12.40 3.03
C THR A 49 4.50 -13.46 3.29
N SER A 50 4.88 -14.61 3.84
CA SER A 50 3.92 -15.68 4.17
C SER A 50 2.78 -15.24 5.09
N ASN A 51 2.99 -14.17 5.88
CA ASN A 51 2.07 -13.75 6.94
C ASN A 51 1.40 -12.39 6.67
N GLY A 52 1.67 -11.77 5.52
CA GLY A 52 1.15 -10.44 5.21
C GLY A 52 2.02 -9.63 4.28
N LEU A 53 1.80 -8.33 4.30
CA LEU A 53 2.42 -7.37 3.38
C LEU A 53 3.08 -6.21 4.13
N TYR A 54 4.23 -5.78 3.60
CA TYR A 54 4.95 -4.60 4.01
C TYR A 54 4.83 -3.53 2.94
N PHE A 55 4.57 -2.30 3.36
CA PHE A 55 4.46 -1.15 2.46
C PHE A 55 4.88 0.14 3.15
N ASP A 56 5.23 1.12 2.33
CA ASP A 56 5.36 2.50 2.75
C ASP A 56 4.06 3.24 2.44
N ILE A 57 3.62 4.13 3.32
CA ILE A 57 2.47 5.00 3.06
C ILE A 57 2.76 6.40 3.56
N ALA A 58 2.58 7.40 2.70
CA ALA A 58 2.77 8.80 3.05
C ALA A 58 1.66 9.31 3.99
N ALA A 59 1.87 10.48 4.59
CA ALA A 59 0.84 11.17 5.37
C ALA A 59 -0.40 11.46 4.49
N PHE A 60 -1.59 11.44 5.10
CA PHE A 60 -2.86 11.75 4.43
C PHE A 60 -3.10 11.03 3.09
N THR A 61 -2.62 9.80 2.97
CA THR A 61 -2.60 9.05 1.70
C THR A 61 -3.55 7.85 1.75
N THR A 62 -4.16 7.56 0.60
CA THR A 62 -4.86 6.29 0.35
C THR A 62 -4.12 5.48 -0.70
N LEU A 63 -3.87 4.20 -0.38
CA LEU A 63 -3.41 3.19 -1.31
C LEU A 63 -4.55 2.22 -1.61
N ILE A 64 -4.69 1.83 -2.87
CA ILE A 64 -5.59 0.73 -3.27
C ILE A 64 -4.74 -0.32 -3.97
N LEU A 65 -4.84 -1.55 -3.49
CA LEU A 65 -4.15 -2.70 -4.04
C LEU A 65 -5.17 -3.71 -4.57
N GLU A 66 -4.86 -4.29 -5.72
CA GLU A 66 -5.45 -5.55 -6.15
C GLU A 66 -4.70 -6.69 -5.46
N VAL A 67 -5.42 -7.55 -4.73
CA VAL A 67 -4.83 -8.63 -3.93
C VAL A 67 -5.43 -9.95 -4.40
N GLN A 68 -4.57 -10.93 -4.67
CA GLN A 68 -4.93 -12.31 -4.96
C GLN A 68 -4.64 -13.15 -3.72
N ILE A 69 -5.65 -13.88 -3.25
CA ILE A 69 -5.58 -14.71 -2.05
C ILE A 69 -5.80 -16.16 -2.50
N ALA A 70 -4.92 -17.07 -2.06
CA ALA A 70 -5.08 -18.50 -2.29
C ALA A 70 -6.39 -18.99 -1.63
N GLN A 71 -7.15 -19.80 -2.37
CA GLN A 71 -8.39 -20.41 -1.87
C GLN A 71 -8.13 -21.59 -0.95
#